data_AF-A0A7Y2PIJ7-F1
#
_entry.id   AF-A0A7Y2PIJ7-F1
#
_cell.length_a   1.000
_cell.length_b   1.000
_cell.length_c   1.000
_cell.angle_alpha   90.00
_cell.angle_beta   90.00
_cell.angle_gamma   90.00
#
_symmetry.space_group_name_H-M   'P 1'
#
loop_
_entity.id
_entity.type
_entity.pdbx_description
1 polymer ?
#
loop_
_entity_poly.entity_id
_entity_poly.type
_entity_poly.pdbx_seq_one_letter_code
_entity_poly.pdbx_strand_id
1 'polypeptide(L)'
;PVVSPQEELDRVAPVVERISRELDVIISVDTSAPIVMTEVARLGAGLINDVRSLRREGALQAAAATGLPVCLMHMLGEPGDMQDNPHYTDLVGEVSAFLAERMAQCAAAGIASERIVLDPGFGFAKTLQHNLSLFKHMEALHALGRPLLVGVSRKSMIGQALNRPVTERLYGSLALAALAVTKGARILRVHDVAETVDVVRMIAAVESAD
;
A
#
# COMPACT_ATOMS: atom_id res chain seq x y z
N PRO A 1 -4.17 -6.88 19.26
CA PRO A 1 -3.00 -7.11 20.14
C PRO A 1 -1.73 -6.58 19.49
N VAL A 2 -0.87 -5.90 20.25
CA VAL A 2 0.48 -5.56 19.78
C VAL A 2 1.26 -6.87 19.62
N VAL A 3 1.88 -7.07 18.46
CA VAL A 3 2.72 -8.23 18.16
C VAL A 3 4.17 -7.79 18.35
N SER A 4 4.97 -8.57 19.07
CA SER A 4 6.40 -8.25 19.23
C SER A 4 7.15 -8.47 17.89
N PRO A 5 8.26 -7.77 17.63
CA PRO A 5 9.04 -7.99 16.40
C PRO A 5 9.49 -9.45 16.22
N GLN A 6 9.81 -10.15 17.30
CA GLN A 6 10.17 -11.56 17.25
C GLN A 6 8.97 -12.45 16.89
N GLU A 7 7.82 -12.23 17.51
CA GLU A 7 6.59 -12.97 17.21
C GLU A 7 6.11 -12.71 15.77
N GLU A 8 6.27 -11.49 15.27
CA GLU A 8 6.01 -11.16 13.86
C GLU A 8 6.96 -11.94 12.93
N LEU A 9 8.25 -11.96 13.26
CA LEU A 9 9.25 -12.70 12.49
C LEU A 9 8.96 -14.21 12.45
N ASP A 10 8.67 -14.82 13.61
CA ASP A 10 8.38 -16.24 13.73
C ASP A 10 7.15 -16.65 12.90
N ARG A 11 6.20 -15.74 12.69
CA ARG A 11 5.02 -15.95 11.85
C ARG A 11 5.31 -15.76 10.36
N VAL A 12 6.10 -14.75 10.01
CA VAL A 12 6.29 -14.30 8.62
C VAL A 12 7.41 -15.07 7.92
N ALA A 13 8.56 -15.24 8.57
CA ALA A 13 9.75 -15.82 7.95
C ALA A 13 9.53 -17.21 7.33
N PRO A 14 8.89 -18.19 8.02
CA PRO A 14 8.68 -19.51 7.43
C PRO A 14 7.80 -19.48 6.18
N VAL A 15 6.83 -18.56 6.14
CA VAL A 15 5.92 -18.40 4.99
C VAL A 15 6.65 -17.78 3.79
N VAL A 16 7.44 -16.73 4.03
CA VAL A 16 8.26 -16.09 2.99
C VAL A 16 9.25 -17.08 2.39
N GLU A 17 10.01 -17.80 3.23
CA GLU A 17 11.00 -18.76 2.78
C GLU A 17 10.38 -19.87 1.92
N ARG A 18 9.21 -20.38 2.34
CA ARG A 18 8.52 -21.43 1.61
C ARG A 18 7.99 -20.95 0.26
N ILE A 19 7.30 -19.80 0.22
CA ILE A 19 6.77 -19.24 -1.03
C ILE A 19 7.90 -18.94 -2.01
N SER A 20 9.00 -18.37 -1.53
CA SER A 20 10.19 -18.01 -2.32
C SER A 20 10.83 -19.24 -2.99
N ARG A 21 10.81 -20.40 -2.32
CA ARG A 21 11.32 -21.66 -2.86
C ARG A 21 10.38 -22.37 -3.82
N GLU A 22 9.07 -22.24 -3.60
CA GLU A 22 8.06 -23.06 -4.27
C GLU A 22 7.36 -22.35 -5.43
N LEU A 23 7.32 -21.01 -5.44
CA LEU A 23 6.52 -20.21 -6.36
C LEU A 23 7.31 -19.08 -7.02
N ASP A 24 7.12 -18.89 -8.33
CA ASP A 24 7.68 -17.77 -9.09
C ASP A 24 6.77 -16.52 -8.94
N VAL A 25 6.79 -15.92 -7.75
CA VAL A 25 5.99 -14.73 -7.42
C VAL A 25 6.80 -13.73 -6.60
N ILE A 26 6.50 -12.44 -6.76
CA ILE A 26 7.07 -11.39 -5.92
C ILE A 26 6.37 -11.39 -4.55
N ILE A 27 7.15 -11.56 -3.49
CA ILE A 27 6.64 -11.54 -2.11
C ILE A 27 6.82 -10.14 -1.53
N SER A 28 5.71 -9.43 -1.35
CA SER A 28 5.69 -8.19 -0.58
C SER A 28 5.44 -8.51 0.89
N VAL A 29 6.30 -8.04 1.79
CA VAL A 29 6.11 -8.21 3.25
C VAL A 29 5.59 -6.92 3.86
N ASP A 30 4.40 -7.01 4.47
CA ASP A 30 3.72 -5.91 5.19
C ASP A 30 4.25 -5.83 6.62
N THR A 31 5.27 -4.99 6.87
CA THR A 31 5.93 -4.86 8.17
C THR A 31 6.48 -3.46 8.41
N SER A 32 6.52 -3.05 9.68
CA SER A 32 7.25 -1.86 10.13
C SER A 32 8.46 -2.21 11.03
N ALA A 33 8.76 -3.49 11.23
CA ALA A 33 9.81 -3.94 12.15
C ALA A 33 11.15 -4.10 11.42
N PRO A 34 12.22 -3.38 11.82
CA PRO A 34 13.52 -3.44 11.13
C PRO A 34 14.11 -4.85 11.05
N ILE A 35 13.98 -5.63 12.12
CA ILE A 35 14.47 -7.02 12.16
C ILE A 35 13.74 -7.91 11.14
N VAL A 36 12.43 -7.71 10.97
CA VAL A 36 11.62 -8.46 10.00
C VAL A 36 12.02 -8.07 8.58
N MET A 37 12.19 -6.78 8.30
CA MET A 37 12.62 -6.28 6.98
C MET A 37 13.92 -6.96 6.51
N THR A 38 14.94 -6.98 7.37
CA THR A 38 16.24 -7.57 7.03
C THR A 38 16.16 -9.08 6.82
N GLU A 39 15.46 -9.80 7.70
CA GLU A 39 15.42 -11.26 7.63
C GLU A 39 14.57 -11.76 6.46
N VAL A 40 13.42 -11.14 6.19
CA VAL A 40 12.59 -11.56 5.05
C VAL A 40 13.26 -11.28 3.71
N ALA A 41 14.08 -10.22 3.61
CA ALA A 41 14.90 -9.99 2.43
C ALA A 41 15.89 -11.13 2.18
N ARG A 42 16.55 -11.64 3.24
CA ARG A 42 17.45 -12.80 3.16
C ARG A 42 16.73 -14.07 2.70
N LEU A 43 15.43 -14.18 3.02
CA LEU A 43 14.59 -15.33 2.68
C LEU A 43 13.92 -15.22 1.29
N GLY A 44 14.14 -14.11 0.56
CA GLY A 44 13.67 -13.91 -0.81
C GLY A 44 12.41 -13.06 -0.94
N ALA A 45 12.10 -12.21 0.05
CA ALA A 45 11.13 -11.13 -0.16
C ALA A 45 11.59 -10.21 -1.30
N GLY A 46 10.64 -9.73 -2.10
CA GLY A 46 10.90 -8.85 -3.24
C GLY A 46 10.44 -7.40 -3.05
N LEU A 47 9.68 -7.10 -1.99
CA LEU A 47 9.18 -5.75 -1.68
C LEU A 47 8.95 -5.61 -0.17
N ILE A 48 9.39 -4.50 0.41
CA ILE A 48 9.01 -4.08 1.77
C ILE A 48 7.81 -3.14 1.64
N ASN A 49 6.68 -3.50 2.24
CA ASN A 49 5.51 -2.64 2.29
C ASN A 49 5.30 -2.15 3.72
N ASP A 50 5.63 -0.89 4.01
CA ASP A 50 5.52 -0.35 5.36
C ASP A 50 4.45 0.73 5.44
N VAL A 51 3.34 0.40 6.12
CA VAL A 51 2.24 1.34 6.41
C VAL A 51 2.69 2.56 7.22
N ARG A 52 3.87 2.52 7.87
CA ARG A 52 4.47 3.63 8.60
C ARG A 52 5.51 4.41 7.80
N SER A 53 5.72 4.09 6.53
CA SER A 53 6.69 4.75 5.66
C SER A 53 8.10 4.85 6.27
N LEU A 54 8.57 3.74 6.86
CA LEU A 54 9.91 3.59 7.43
C LEU A 54 10.22 4.57 8.58
N ARG A 55 9.18 5.10 9.24
CA ARG A 55 9.35 6.07 10.35
C ARG A 55 9.73 5.42 11.68
N ARG A 56 9.60 4.10 11.83
CA ARG A 56 10.07 3.41 13.05
C ARG A 56 11.58 3.48 13.14
N GLU A 57 12.09 3.58 14.37
CA GLU A 57 13.52 3.59 14.65
C GLU A 57 14.21 2.39 13.97
N GLY A 58 15.26 2.67 13.19
CA GLY A 58 16.02 1.67 12.45
C GLY A 58 15.38 1.15 11.16
N ALA A 59 14.10 1.44 10.88
CA ALA A 59 13.39 0.87 9.73
C ALA A 59 13.95 1.36 8.40
N LEU A 60 14.26 2.65 8.31
CA LEU A 60 14.87 3.25 7.12
C LEU A 60 16.23 2.63 6.78
N GLN A 61 17.09 2.45 7.80
CA GLN A 61 18.41 1.85 7.64
C GLN A 61 18.32 0.37 7.28
N ALA A 62 17.41 -0.37 7.93
CA ALA A 62 17.17 -1.77 7.60
C ALA A 62 16.69 -1.93 6.15
N ALA A 63 15.67 -1.16 5.74
CA ALA A 63 15.17 -1.18 4.38
C ALA A 63 16.26 -0.84 3.35
N ALA A 64 17.06 0.20 3.60
CA ALA A 64 18.19 0.56 2.74
C ALA A 64 19.22 -0.58 2.61
N ALA A 65 19.56 -1.23 3.72
CA ALA A 65 20.50 -2.34 3.75
C ALA A 65 20.03 -3.58 2.96
N THR A 66 18.71 -3.79 2.85
CA THR A 66 18.15 -4.91 2.06
C THR A 66 18.34 -4.75 0.56
N GLY A 67 18.45 -3.51 0.07
CA GLY A 67 18.44 -3.20 -1.36
C GLY A 67 17.10 -3.46 -2.07
N LEU A 68 16.05 -3.86 -1.36
CA LEU A 68 14.73 -4.12 -1.93
C LEU A 68 13.98 -2.83 -2.28
N PRO A 69 13.03 -2.91 -3.23
CA PRO A 69 11.96 -1.93 -3.36
C PRO A 69 11.19 -1.71 -2.05
N VAL A 70 10.68 -0.49 -1.87
CA VAL A 70 9.86 -0.10 -0.71
C VAL A 70 8.56 0.56 -1.16
N CYS A 71 7.46 0.24 -0.49
CA CYS A 71 6.18 0.93 -0.62
C CYS A 71 5.98 1.88 0.57
N LEU A 72 5.85 3.18 0.28
CA LEU A 72 5.65 4.24 1.25
C LEU A 72 4.17 4.62 1.28
N MET A 73 3.51 4.43 2.42
CA MET A 73 2.09 4.74 2.59
C MET A 73 1.86 6.00 3.42
N HIS A 74 0.97 6.87 2.96
CA HIS A 74 0.47 7.96 3.78
C HIS A 74 -0.44 7.46 4.91
N MET A 75 -0.12 7.84 6.14
CA MET A 75 -0.99 7.67 7.30
C MET A 75 -0.84 8.88 8.23
N LEU A 76 -1.98 9.48 8.60
CA LEU A 76 -2.06 10.49 9.66
C LEU A 76 -2.28 9.77 10.99
N GLY A 77 -1.58 10.19 12.05
CA GLY A 77 -1.58 9.51 13.35
C GLY A 77 -0.89 8.13 13.34
N GLU A 78 -1.16 7.32 14.37
CA GLU A 78 -0.76 5.92 14.45
C GLU A 78 -1.99 5.01 14.34
N PRO A 79 -1.85 3.72 13.96
CA PRO A 79 -3.02 2.85 13.73
C PRO A 79 -3.99 2.69 14.91
N GLY A 80 -3.59 3.08 16.13
CA GLY A 80 -4.43 3.03 17.32
C GLY A 80 -5.39 4.21 17.48
N ASP A 81 -4.96 5.44 17.15
CA ASP A 81 -5.69 6.70 17.36
C ASP A 81 -6.08 7.40 16.05
N MET A 82 -5.60 6.91 14.90
CA MET A 82 -5.77 7.56 13.60
C MET A 82 -7.21 7.88 13.18
N GLN A 83 -8.22 7.20 13.74
CA GLN A 83 -9.63 7.45 13.39
C GLN A 83 -10.30 8.50 14.29
N ASP A 84 -9.62 8.98 15.34
CA ASP A 84 -10.16 9.98 16.26
C ASP A 84 -10.06 11.37 15.63
N ASN A 85 -11.10 11.72 14.86
CA ASN A 85 -11.30 13.03 14.22
C ASN A 85 -10.17 13.46 13.26
N PRO A 86 -9.89 12.69 12.19
CA PRO A 86 -8.89 13.09 11.20
C PRO A 86 -9.32 14.38 10.51
N HIS A 87 -8.46 15.41 10.55
CA HIS A 87 -8.69 16.70 9.92
C HIS A 87 -7.60 16.97 8.88
N TYR A 88 -8.03 17.39 7.69
CA TYR A 88 -7.15 17.87 6.62
C TYR A 88 -7.65 19.22 6.15
N THR A 89 -6.76 20.18 5.94
CA THR A 89 -7.07 21.46 5.30
C THR A 89 -7.02 21.31 3.78
N ASP A 90 -6.00 20.60 3.27
CA ASP A 90 -5.88 20.18 1.87
C ASP A 90 -5.44 18.71 1.84
N LEU A 91 -6.42 17.81 1.80
CA LEU A 91 -6.17 16.37 1.84
C LEU A 91 -5.18 15.90 0.76
N VAL A 92 -5.33 16.37 -0.47
CA VAL A 92 -4.49 15.88 -1.58
C VAL A 92 -3.09 16.50 -1.49
N GLY A 93 -3.01 17.80 -1.18
CA GLY A 93 -1.74 18.48 -0.96
C GLY A 93 -0.95 17.89 0.21
N GLU A 94 -1.60 17.63 1.35
CA GLU A 94 -0.97 17.03 2.52
C GLU A 94 -0.49 15.59 2.26
N VAL A 95 -1.29 14.76 1.58
CA VAL A 95 -0.87 13.42 1.17
C VAL A 95 0.34 13.48 0.22
N SER A 96 0.32 14.39 -0.76
CA SER A 96 1.41 14.56 -1.72
C SER A 96 2.70 15.03 -1.04
N ALA A 97 2.60 16.02 -0.16
CA ALA A 97 3.73 16.59 0.57
C ALA A 97 4.38 15.54 1.48
N PHE A 98 3.58 14.76 2.21
CA PHE A 98 4.08 13.67 3.04
C PHE A 98 4.86 12.64 2.22
N LEU A 99 4.30 12.18 1.11
CA LEU A 99 4.96 11.17 0.27
C LEU A 99 6.25 11.70 -0.35
N ALA A 100 6.27 12.97 -0.79
CA ALA A 100 7.47 13.62 -1.32
C ALA A 100 8.57 13.73 -0.25
N GLU A 101 8.21 14.10 0.99
CA GLU A 101 9.14 14.15 2.12
C GLU A 101 9.73 12.76 2.42
N ARG A 102 8.91 11.71 2.41
CA ARG A 102 9.37 10.33 2.62
C ARG A 102 10.29 9.84 1.50
N MET A 103 10.01 10.20 0.25
CA MET A 103 10.91 9.93 -0.87
C MET A 103 12.27 10.60 -0.68
N ALA A 104 12.31 11.86 -0.24
CA ALA A 104 13.57 12.57 0.01
C ALA A 104 14.41 11.89 1.11
N GLN A 105 13.75 11.33 2.12
CA GLN A 105 14.40 10.65 3.24
C GLN A 105 14.93 9.27 2.84
N CYS A 106 14.19 8.56 1.99
CA CYS A 106 14.68 7.35 1.32
C CYS A 106 15.93 7.64 0.48
N ALA A 107 15.91 8.71 -0.32
CA ALA A 107 17.05 9.12 -1.13
C ALA A 107 18.28 9.46 -0.27
N ALA A 108 18.10 10.19 0.83
CA ALA A 108 19.17 10.51 1.77
C ALA A 108 19.77 9.27 2.45
N ALA A 109 18.98 8.20 2.61
CA ALA A 109 19.44 6.91 3.13
C ALA A 109 20.02 5.97 2.05
N GLY A 110 20.07 6.39 0.79
CA GLY A 110 20.62 5.60 -0.32
C GLY A 110 19.62 4.67 -1.01
N ILE A 111 18.32 4.79 -0.73
CA ILE A 111 17.26 4.07 -1.46
C ILE A 111 16.98 4.85 -2.76
N ALA A 112 17.36 4.27 -3.88
CA ALA A 112 17.18 4.89 -5.19
C ALA A 112 15.70 5.08 -5.55
N SER A 113 15.38 6.16 -6.27
CA SER A 113 14.00 6.56 -6.55
C SER A 113 13.20 5.48 -7.29
N GLU A 114 13.84 4.73 -8.17
CA GLU A 114 13.28 3.64 -8.95
C GLU A 114 12.77 2.47 -8.10
N ARG A 115 13.26 2.36 -6.86
CA ARG A 115 12.86 1.36 -5.88
C ARG A 115 11.64 1.79 -5.06
N ILE A 116 11.07 2.96 -5.31
CA ILE A 116 9.94 3.48 -4.53
C ILE A 116 8.60 3.23 -5.23
N VAL A 117 7.65 2.71 -4.46
CA VAL A 117 6.20 2.65 -4.73
C VAL A 117 5.48 3.54 -3.71
N LEU A 118 4.39 4.19 -4.10
CA LEU A 118 3.62 5.07 -3.22
C LEU A 118 2.20 4.54 -3.00
N ASP A 119 1.70 4.62 -1.77
CA ASP A 119 0.31 4.31 -1.41
C ASP A 119 -0.34 5.53 -0.72
N PRO A 120 -1.46 6.07 -1.25
CA PRO A 120 -2.17 7.19 -0.64
C PRO A 120 -2.85 6.87 0.71
N GLY A 121 -2.89 5.60 1.10
CA GLY A 121 -3.35 5.11 2.40
C GLY A 121 -4.85 5.27 2.59
N PHE A 122 -5.65 4.74 1.67
CA PHE A 122 -7.11 4.72 1.82
C PHE A 122 -7.51 4.04 3.13
N GLY A 123 -8.44 4.61 3.88
CA GLY A 123 -8.92 4.07 5.16
C GLY A 123 -8.00 4.28 6.36
N PHE A 124 -6.82 4.89 6.18
CA PHE A 124 -5.90 5.24 7.28
C PHE A 124 -6.04 6.73 7.64
N ALA A 125 -6.65 7.01 8.80
CA ALA A 125 -7.04 8.36 9.25
C ALA A 125 -7.81 9.16 8.20
N LYS A 126 -8.86 8.58 7.62
CA LYS A 126 -9.67 9.22 6.58
C LYS A 126 -11.13 8.87 6.78
N THR A 127 -11.98 9.89 6.87
CA THR A 127 -13.43 9.74 6.82
C THR A 127 -13.89 9.18 5.47
N LEU A 128 -15.16 8.80 5.33
CA LEU A 128 -15.72 8.43 4.03
C LEU A 128 -15.45 9.51 2.99
N GLN A 129 -15.74 10.77 3.33
CA GLN A 129 -15.58 11.91 2.43
C GLN A 129 -14.11 12.11 2.03
N HIS A 130 -13.17 11.96 2.96
CA HIS A 130 -11.75 12.01 2.64
C HIS A 130 -11.35 10.90 1.66
N ASN A 131 -11.77 9.66 1.90
CA ASN A 131 -11.44 8.56 1.00
C ASN A 131 -12.01 8.76 -0.40
N LEU A 132 -13.27 9.19 -0.52
CA LEU A 132 -13.89 9.46 -1.82
C LEU A 132 -13.21 10.64 -2.54
N SER A 133 -12.90 11.72 -1.81
CA SER A 133 -12.19 12.89 -2.36
C SER A 133 -10.78 12.52 -2.86
N LEU A 134 -10.01 11.82 -2.03
CA LEU A 134 -8.68 11.34 -2.40
C LEU A 134 -8.72 10.42 -3.62
N PHE A 135 -9.71 9.53 -3.69
CA PHE A 135 -9.87 8.63 -4.82
C PHE A 135 -10.22 9.39 -6.11
N LYS A 136 -11.13 10.37 -6.00
CA LYS A 136 -11.51 11.26 -7.10
C LYS A 136 -10.30 12.00 -7.68
N HIS A 137 -9.39 12.45 -6.82
CA HIS A 137 -8.26 13.31 -7.16
C HIS A 137 -6.90 12.60 -7.19
N MET A 138 -6.88 11.26 -7.18
CA MET A 138 -5.66 10.44 -7.06
C MET A 138 -4.63 10.70 -8.16
N GLU A 139 -5.05 11.10 -9.37
CA GLU A 139 -4.15 11.37 -10.51
C GLU A 139 -3.14 12.50 -10.22
N ALA A 140 -3.45 13.39 -9.27
CA ALA A 140 -2.51 14.42 -8.81
C ALA A 140 -1.21 13.82 -8.25
N LEU A 141 -1.27 12.61 -7.68
CA LEU A 141 -0.11 11.91 -7.12
C LEU A 141 0.87 11.42 -8.20
N HIS A 142 0.45 11.36 -9.47
CA HIS A 142 1.36 11.04 -10.57
C HIS A 142 2.47 12.09 -10.74
N ALA A 143 2.26 13.32 -10.25
CA ALA A 143 3.30 14.35 -10.24
C ALA A 143 4.54 13.93 -9.42
N LEU A 144 4.42 12.96 -8.51
CA LEU A 144 5.54 12.40 -7.75
C LEU A 144 6.41 11.44 -8.58
N GLY A 145 5.98 11.07 -9.80
CA GLY A 145 6.78 10.28 -10.74
C GLY A 145 7.03 8.82 -10.33
N ARG A 146 6.26 8.30 -9.37
CA ARG A 146 6.39 6.92 -8.85
C ARG A 146 5.10 6.11 -9.06
N PRO A 147 5.20 4.77 -9.23
CA PRO A 147 4.03 3.92 -9.37
C PRO A 147 3.17 3.95 -8.10
N LEU A 148 1.85 3.94 -8.29
CA LEU A 148 0.89 3.92 -7.19
C LEU A 148 0.44 2.48 -6.90
N LEU A 149 0.45 2.12 -5.61
CA LEU A 149 -0.23 0.96 -5.05
C LEU A 149 -1.55 1.42 -4.41
N VAL A 150 -2.64 0.74 -4.73
CA VAL A 150 -3.97 1.06 -4.20
C VAL A 150 -4.59 -0.15 -3.52
N GLY A 151 -4.82 -0.03 -2.21
CA GLY A 151 -5.58 -1.01 -1.42
C GLY A 151 -6.95 -0.47 -1.02
N VAL A 152 -8.03 -0.90 -1.67
CA VAL A 152 -9.41 -0.47 -1.37
C VAL A 152 -10.40 -1.62 -1.20
N SER A 153 -9.96 -2.85 -1.46
CA SER A 153 -10.80 -4.05 -1.38
C SER A 153 -11.42 -4.23 0.00
N ARG A 154 -12.74 -4.42 0.04
CA ARG A 154 -13.60 -4.64 1.21
C ARG A 154 -13.53 -3.56 2.30
N LYS A 155 -12.89 -2.42 2.05
CA LYS A 155 -12.73 -1.33 3.05
C LYS A 155 -14.06 -0.73 3.48
N SER A 156 -14.04 -0.10 4.65
CA SER A 156 -15.20 0.56 5.28
C SER A 156 -15.85 1.60 4.35
N MET A 157 -15.08 2.29 3.51
CA MET A 157 -15.61 3.27 2.55
C MET A 157 -16.71 2.67 1.64
N ILE A 158 -16.55 1.43 1.19
CA ILE A 158 -17.54 0.74 0.36
C ILE A 158 -18.79 0.45 1.20
N GLY A 159 -18.59 -0.06 2.41
CA GLY A 159 -19.70 -0.39 3.31
C GLY A 159 -20.51 0.83 3.71
N GLN A 160 -19.87 1.96 3.96
CA GLN A 160 -20.52 3.22 4.33
C GLN A 160 -21.22 3.87 3.12
N ALA A 161 -20.60 3.84 1.93
CA ALA A 161 -21.19 4.43 0.73
C ALA A 161 -22.37 3.63 0.18
N LEU A 162 -22.30 2.30 0.22
CA LEU A 162 -23.30 1.41 -0.38
C LEU A 162 -24.24 0.76 0.64
N ASN A 163 -24.06 1.04 1.93
CA ASN A 163 -24.75 0.39 3.04
C ASN A 163 -24.65 -1.15 2.98
N ARG A 164 -23.42 -1.68 2.95
CA ARG A 164 -23.14 -3.12 2.81
C ARG A 164 -22.22 -3.68 3.91
N PRO A 165 -22.53 -4.86 4.47
CA PRO A 165 -21.62 -5.58 5.36
C PRO A 165 -20.37 -6.04 4.59
N VAL A 166 -19.29 -6.38 5.31
CA VAL A 166 -17.98 -6.71 4.70
C VAL A 166 -18.06 -7.85 3.67
N THR A 167 -18.95 -8.81 3.88
CA THR A 167 -19.18 -9.97 3.01
C THR A 167 -19.85 -9.61 1.67
N GLU A 168 -20.48 -8.44 1.57
CA GLU A 168 -21.22 -8.00 0.38
C GLU A 168 -20.50 -6.86 -0.37
N ARG A 169 -19.20 -6.67 -0.13
CA ARG A 169 -18.43 -5.55 -0.71
C ARG A 169 -17.70 -5.91 -2.01
N LEU A 170 -17.92 -7.10 -2.58
CA LEU A 170 -17.22 -7.54 -3.79
C LEU A 170 -17.41 -6.54 -4.95
N TYR A 171 -18.65 -6.27 -5.35
CA TYR A 171 -18.91 -5.38 -6.50
C TYR A 171 -18.39 -3.95 -6.31
N GLY A 172 -18.51 -3.41 -5.09
CA GLY A 172 -17.90 -2.11 -4.77
C GLY A 172 -16.37 -2.14 -4.81
N SER A 173 -15.75 -3.28 -4.43
CA SER A 173 -14.30 -3.47 -4.53
C SER A 173 -13.84 -3.54 -5.98
N LEU A 174 -14.58 -4.27 -6.83
CA LEU A 174 -14.30 -4.37 -8.26
C LEU A 174 -14.47 -3.02 -8.98
N ALA A 175 -15.50 -2.26 -8.63
CA ALA A 175 -15.69 -0.90 -9.16
C ALA A 175 -14.52 0.02 -8.82
N LEU A 176 -14.05 0.01 -7.55
CA LEU A 176 -12.88 0.79 -7.16
C LEU A 176 -11.58 0.26 -7.77
N ALA A 177 -11.43 -1.06 -7.97
CA ALA A 177 -10.28 -1.62 -8.69
C ALA A 177 -10.23 -1.12 -10.14
N ALA A 178 -11.35 -1.17 -10.87
CA ALA A 178 -11.45 -0.67 -12.23
C ALA A 178 -11.12 0.82 -12.34
N LEU A 179 -11.67 1.63 -11.42
CA LEU A 179 -11.37 3.06 -11.37
C LEU A 179 -9.90 3.31 -11.02
N ALA A 180 -9.29 2.54 -10.10
CA ALA A 180 -7.88 2.69 -9.75
C ALA A 180 -6.97 2.46 -10.96
N VAL A 181 -7.23 1.40 -11.75
CA VAL A 181 -6.47 1.11 -12.98
C VAL A 181 -6.59 2.24 -13.99
N THR A 182 -7.83 2.68 -14.27
CA THR A 182 -8.12 3.78 -15.20
C THR A 182 -7.44 5.08 -14.76
N LYS A 183 -7.32 5.28 -13.45
CA LYS A 183 -6.63 6.41 -12.83
C LYS A 183 -5.13 6.20 -12.64
N GLY A 184 -4.52 5.21 -13.28
CA GLY A 184 -3.07 5.04 -13.35
C GLY A 184 -2.42 4.23 -12.21
N ALA A 185 -3.19 3.58 -11.33
CA ALA A 185 -2.61 2.65 -10.38
C ALA A 185 -1.86 1.52 -11.10
N ARG A 186 -0.74 1.07 -10.51
CA ARG A 186 0.10 0.00 -11.08
C ARG A 186 0.09 -1.28 -10.26
N ILE A 187 -0.28 -1.18 -8.98
CA ILE A 187 -0.45 -2.33 -8.09
C ILE A 187 -1.79 -2.21 -7.37
N LEU A 188 -2.58 -3.29 -7.37
CA LEU A 188 -3.82 -3.37 -6.60
C LEU A 188 -3.66 -4.38 -5.48
N ARG A 189 -3.96 -3.98 -4.24
CA ARG A 189 -3.97 -4.87 -3.07
C ARG A 189 -5.41 -5.30 -2.78
N VAL A 190 -5.74 -6.57 -3.04
CA VAL A 190 -7.12 -7.09 -2.99
C VAL A 190 -7.23 -8.42 -2.21
N HIS A 191 -8.44 -8.72 -1.74
CA HIS A 191 -8.78 -10.03 -1.17
C HIS A 191 -9.30 -11.00 -2.25
N ASP A 192 -10.10 -10.48 -3.18
CA ASP A 192 -10.80 -11.22 -4.24
C ASP A 192 -9.96 -11.20 -5.53
N VAL A 193 -8.93 -12.06 -5.59
CA VAL A 193 -7.89 -12.01 -6.63
C VAL A 193 -8.43 -12.36 -8.01
N ALA A 194 -9.16 -13.47 -8.14
CA ALA A 194 -9.63 -13.96 -9.43
C ALA A 194 -10.53 -12.94 -10.13
N GLU A 195 -11.51 -12.41 -9.40
CA GLU A 195 -12.46 -11.42 -9.88
C GLU A 195 -11.76 -10.09 -10.23
N THR A 196 -10.76 -9.68 -9.45
CA THR A 196 -9.99 -8.47 -9.76
C THR A 196 -9.13 -8.66 -11.01
N VAL A 197 -8.54 -9.84 -11.21
CA VAL A 197 -7.78 -10.17 -12.42
C VAL A 197 -8.66 -10.08 -13.67
N ASP A 198 -9.90 -10.58 -13.61
CA ASP A 198 -10.84 -10.47 -14.73
C ASP A 198 -11.14 -9.00 -15.07
N VAL A 199 -11.34 -8.14 -14.07
CA VAL A 199 -11.50 -6.69 -14.26
C VAL A 199 -10.29 -6.07 -14.96
N VAL A 200 -9.08 -6.33 -14.45
CA VAL A 200 -7.83 -5.78 -15.02
C VAL A 200 -7.64 -6.26 -16.46
N ARG A 201 -7.86 -7.56 -16.73
CA ARG A 201 -7.73 -8.13 -18.08
C ARG A 201 -8.76 -7.56 -19.06
N MET A 202 -10.00 -7.35 -18.61
CA MET A 202 -11.02 -6.75 -19.46
C MET A 202 -10.69 -5.29 -19.80
N ILE A 203 -10.20 -4.50 -18.84
CA ILE A 203 -9.73 -3.13 -19.11
C ILE A 203 -8.60 -3.15 -20.14
N ALA A 204 -7.57 -3.98 -19.93
CA ALA A 204 -6.45 -4.10 -20.86
C ALA A 204 -6.90 -4.53 -22.26
N ALA A 205 -7.88 -5.45 -22.36
CA ALA A 205 -8.44 -5.88 -23.65
C ALA A 205 -9.17 -4.74 -24.39
N VAL A 206 -9.86 -3.85 -23.66
CA VAL A 206 -10.50 -2.66 -24.25
C VAL A 206 -9.46 -1.62 -24.66
N GLU A 207 -8.45 -1.35 -23.81
CA GLU A 207 -7.41 -0.34 -24.08
C GLU A 207 -6.48 -0.72 -25.23
N SER A 208 -6.40 -2.02 -25.57
CA SER A 208 -5.61 -2.54 -26.69
C SER A 208 -6.41 -2.73 -27.98
N ALA A 209 -7.69 -2.35 -28.00
CA ALA A 209 -8.51 -2.41 -29.20
C ALA A 209 -8.20 -1.23 -30.16
N ASP A 210 -8.15 -1.53 -31.45
CA ASP A 210 -7.85 -0.58 -32.55
C ASP A 210 -8.98 0.41 -32.86
#